data_AF-A0A1V5FTC7-F1
#
_entry.id   AF-A0A1V5FTC7-F1
#
_cell.length_a   1.000
_cell.length_b   1.000
_cell.length_c   1.000
_cell.angle_alpha   90.00
_cell.angle_beta   90.00
_cell.angle_gamma   90.00
#
_symmetry.space_group_name_H-M   'P 1'
#
loop_
_entity.id
_entity.type
_entity.pdbx_description
1 polymer ?
#
loop_
_entity_poly.entity_id
_entity_poly.type
_entity_poly.pdbx_seq_one_letter_code
_entity_poly.pdbx_strand_id
1 'polypeptide(L)'
;MVDDGIAELKNALELDSRHVNAHVVLGTLLARQERFDEARQAWKEALATNPAMLKAHEYIGKSDVFRRGIPALRFYRALSLAALLALAGVCAIWGIRSYFARRAASEPHRLFELAKAAYEQNRWAESQDLLRQLQDDNGAAQPLREAAQLFSMAIMDQVMSHSRLADQALAARDYVTAYEQLAYMKGLGLGPRRESQIEQTLAQIPDMARAELEQALGRYLEFGVGFERFIGRLTRIEEAIQNGFEPFKSIDTEAMRRQAAQARWSTSINETALIRADWLRDQNDEAALLRLNRLLETNAESEEAKAFHAMLLEKVQRRHNAEIDRMVEADRAQDVEPYLERVLAFLPESLQSKIREGIEPVEPRLARLEAKRYFARIRELDRPEMWDAFLEQAGKAREYALAAAQLADIETSATLIRQARAREYYAEVAALAQAGQWDDFLARAADAGQFALAAEWAEDLATTVTLARADKAMAFFAECCGRLDAAFDDPPGRRISQADAQRYLDEWDFIAQGIENAAPYRQRQARFYRAASAFIVGRDAEAKALFEEFVEMYSTSRLSDYLKSARRYLELIEQRRESANANAAAE
;
A
#
# COMPACT_ATOMS: atom_id res chain seq x y z
N MET A 1 -69.85 48.51 -85.61
CA MET A 1 -69.64 47.57 -86.73
C MET A 1 -70.59 46.38 -86.73
N VAL A 2 -70.78 45.63 -85.63
CA VAL A 2 -71.79 44.53 -85.63
C VAL A 2 -73.23 45.08 -85.56
N ASP A 3 -73.48 46.10 -84.74
CA ASP A 3 -74.80 46.74 -84.62
C ASP A 3 -75.25 47.44 -85.92
N ASP A 4 -74.35 48.18 -86.55
CA ASP A 4 -74.61 48.83 -87.85
C ASP A 4 -74.93 47.79 -88.94
N GLY A 5 -74.20 46.66 -88.94
CA GLY A 5 -74.47 45.54 -89.85
C GLY A 5 -75.83 44.88 -89.60
N ILE A 6 -76.29 44.81 -88.35
CA ILE A 6 -77.63 44.30 -88.01
C ILE A 6 -78.71 45.26 -88.51
N ALA A 7 -78.51 46.57 -88.36
CA ALA A 7 -79.45 47.59 -88.84
C ALA A 7 -79.59 47.54 -90.36
N GLU A 8 -78.47 47.49 -91.09
CA GLU A 8 -78.49 47.38 -92.55
C GLU A 8 -79.11 46.07 -93.04
N LEU A 9 -78.88 44.95 -92.35
CA LEU A 9 -79.53 43.68 -92.70
C LEU A 9 -81.04 43.70 -92.43
N LYS A 10 -81.50 44.40 -91.40
CA LYS A 10 -82.94 44.62 -91.17
C LYS A 10 -83.55 45.48 -92.26
N ASN A 11 -82.90 46.59 -92.64
CA ASN A 11 -83.32 47.41 -93.79
C ASN A 11 -83.38 46.59 -95.08
N ALA A 12 -82.38 45.72 -95.31
CA ALA A 12 -82.36 44.84 -96.47
C ALA A 12 -83.53 43.84 -96.47
N LEU A 13 -83.95 43.36 -95.29
CA LEU A 13 -85.10 42.47 -95.12
C LEU A 13 -86.45 43.22 -95.17
N GLU A 14 -86.48 44.52 -94.91
CA GLU A 14 -87.65 45.36 -95.17
C GLU A 14 -87.89 45.52 -96.67
N LEU A 15 -86.81 45.63 -97.45
CA LEU A 15 -86.86 45.71 -98.92
C LEU A 15 -87.15 44.35 -99.57
N ASP A 16 -86.53 43.27 -99.08
CA ASP A 16 -86.80 41.89 -99.49
C ASP A 16 -86.90 40.95 -98.27
N SER A 17 -88.13 40.78 -97.80
CA SER A 17 -88.46 39.91 -96.66
C SER A 17 -88.11 38.43 -96.86
N ARG A 18 -87.88 38.01 -98.11
CA ARG A 18 -87.51 36.62 -98.48
C ARG A 18 -86.01 36.47 -98.75
N HIS A 19 -85.19 37.47 -98.45
CA HIS A 19 -83.76 37.37 -98.68
C HIS A 19 -83.06 36.43 -97.68
N VAL A 20 -82.96 35.15 -98.05
CA VAL A 20 -82.48 34.06 -97.18
C VAL A 20 -81.09 34.32 -96.59
N ASN A 21 -80.14 34.81 -97.39
CA ASN A 21 -78.78 35.08 -96.92
C ASN A 21 -78.75 36.21 -95.90
N ALA A 22 -79.59 37.25 -96.06
CA ALA A 22 -79.69 38.33 -95.09
C ALA A 22 -80.19 37.81 -93.73
N HIS A 23 -81.20 36.95 -93.72
CA HIS A 23 -81.68 36.26 -92.51
C HIS A 23 -80.58 35.40 -91.84
N VAL A 24 -79.76 34.68 -92.62
CA VAL A 24 -78.66 33.86 -92.06
C VAL A 24 -77.54 34.71 -91.46
N VAL A 25 -77.15 35.78 -92.15
CA VAL A 25 -76.10 36.69 -91.67
C VAL A 25 -76.60 37.48 -90.46
N LEU A 26 -77.87 37.91 -90.46
CA LEU A 26 -78.51 38.58 -89.32
C LEU A 26 -78.48 37.67 -88.07
N GLY A 27 -78.89 36.41 -88.21
CA GLY A 27 -78.81 35.46 -87.10
C GLY A 27 -77.39 35.25 -86.59
N THR A 28 -76.40 35.23 -87.48
CA THR A 28 -74.98 35.07 -87.10
C THR A 28 -74.43 36.27 -86.34
N LEU A 29 -74.78 37.49 -86.76
CA LEU A 29 -74.38 38.70 -86.06
C LEU A 29 -75.06 38.81 -84.69
N LEU A 30 -76.35 38.45 -84.60
CA LEU A 30 -77.09 38.40 -83.33
C LEU A 30 -76.49 37.36 -82.37
N ALA A 31 -76.08 36.20 -82.85
CA ALA A 31 -75.44 35.18 -82.01
C ALA A 31 -74.06 35.62 -81.50
N ARG A 32 -73.31 36.42 -82.28
CA ARG A 32 -72.06 37.04 -81.82
C ARG A 32 -72.27 38.08 -80.71
N GLN A 33 -73.46 38.64 -80.60
CA GLN A 33 -73.86 39.53 -79.50
C GLN A 33 -74.48 38.79 -78.31
N GLU A 34 -74.33 37.46 -78.25
CA GLU A 34 -74.97 36.60 -77.24
C GLU A 34 -76.52 36.64 -77.26
N ARG A 35 -77.13 37.22 -78.30
CA ARG A 35 -78.60 37.31 -78.47
C ARG A 35 -79.13 36.05 -79.18
N PHE A 36 -78.90 34.91 -78.55
CA PHE A 36 -79.13 33.58 -79.13
C PHE A 36 -80.59 33.29 -79.51
N ASP A 37 -81.56 33.85 -78.79
CA ASP A 37 -82.99 33.68 -79.08
C ASP A 37 -83.43 34.43 -80.35
N GLU A 38 -82.97 35.68 -80.51
CA GLU A 38 -83.21 36.48 -81.71
C GLU A 38 -82.44 35.92 -82.93
N ALA A 39 -81.21 35.47 -82.70
CA ALA A 39 -80.41 34.79 -83.72
C ALA A 39 -81.11 33.55 -84.29
N ARG A 40 -81.72 32.76 -83.40
CA ARG A 40 -82.49 31.57 -83.76
C ARG A 40 -83.71 31.93 -84.60
N GLN A 41 -84.41 33.01 -84.26
CA GLN A 41 -85.58 33.45 -84.99
C GLN A 41 -85.21 33.84 -86.44
N ALA A 42 -84.13 34.60 -86.64
CA ALA A 42 -83.62 34.94 -87.96
C ALA A 42 -83.20 33.71 -88.79
N TRP A 43 -82.54 32.71 -88.18
CA TRP A 43 -82.23 31.46 -88.88
C TRP A 43 -83.46 30.60 -89.20
N LYS A 44 -84.51 30.64 -88.36
CA LYS A 44 -85.79 29.98 -88.67
C LYS A 44 -86.49 30.65 -89.84
N GLU A 45 -86.45 31.97 -89.94
CA GLU A 45 -87.00 32.72 -91.07
C GLU A 45 -86.24 32.43 -92.37
N ALA A 46 -84.91 32.24 -92.30
CA ALA A 46 -84.12 31.71 -93.42
C ALA A 46 -84.58 30.30 -93.83
N LEU A 47 -84.80 29.39 -92.88
CA LEU A 47 -85.27 28.02 -93.16
C LEU A 47 -86.72 27.98 -93.66
N ALA A 48 -87.57 28.90 -93.23
CA ALA A 48 -88.94 29.02 -93.71
C ALA A 48 -88.98 29.39 -95.20
N THR A 49 -88.01 30.17 -95.67
CA THR A 49 -87.89 30.57 -97.07
C THR A 49 -87.12 29.55 -97.91
N ASN A 50 -86.05 28.95 -97.37
CA ASN A 50 -85.31 27.86 -97.98
C ASN A 50 -85.08 26.71 -96.98
N PRO A 51 -85.95 25.68 -96.98
CA PRO A 51 -85.87 24.55 -96.05
C PRO A 51 -84.59 23.71 -96.19
N ALA A 52 -83.92 23.74 -97.36
CA ALA A 52 -82.71 22.94 -97.61
C ALA A 52 -81.41 23.64 -97.15
N MET A 53 -81.50 24.80 -96.49
CA MET A 53 -80.31 25.59 -96.14
C MET A 53 -79.56 25.03 -94.93
N LEU A 54 -78.56 24.19 -95.20
CA LEU A 54 -77.75 23.49 -94.20
C LEU A 54 -77.11 24.41 -93.13
N LYS A 55 -76.62 25.59 -93.55
CA LYS A 55 -75.96 26.56 -92.65
C LYS A 55 -76.89 27.03 -91.53
N ALA A 56 -78.17 27.27 -91.82
CA ALA A 56 -79.12 27.74 -90.83
C ALA A 56 -79.44 26.64 -89.79
N HIS A 57 -79.54 25.38 -90.21
CA HIS A 57 -79.68 24.24 -89.30
C HIS A 57 -78.47 24.08 -88.37
N GLU A 58 -77.25 24.17 -88.91
CA GLU A 58 -76.02 24.05 -88.11
C GLU A 58 -75.91 25.16 -87.06
N TYR A 59 -76.27 26.40 -87.44
CA TYR A 59 -76.21 27.53 -86.52
C TYR A 59 -77.27 27.50 -85.41
N ILE A 60 -78.48 27.01 -85.70
CA ILE A 60 -79.50 26.77 -84.66
C ILE A 60 -78.99 25.73 -83.66
N GLY A 61 -78.41 24.63 -84.13
CA GLY A 61 -77.85 23.58 -83.26
C GLY A 61 -76.73 24.10 -82.35
N LYS A 62 -75.80 24.89 -82.90
CA LYS A 62 -74.73 25.52 -82.11
C LYS A 62 -75.28 26.50 -81.07
N SER A 63 -76.24 27.34 -81.44
CA SER A 63 -76.87 28.31 -80.53
C SER A 63 -77.61 27.65 -79.37
N ASP A 64 -78.32 26.54 -79.61
CA ASP A 64 -79.02 25.81 -78.55
C ASP A 64 -78.05 25.26 -77.48
N VAL A 65 -76.83 24.88 -77.87
CA VAL A 65 -75.77 24.46 -76.92
C VAL A 65 -75.27 25.64 -76.09
N PHE A 66 -74.94 26.78 -76.72
CA PHE A 66 -74.44 27.97 -76.01
C PHE A 66 -75.48 28.59 -75.08
N ARG A 67 -76.73 28.67 -75.51
CA ARG A 67 -77.85 29.19 -74.70
C ARG A 67 -78.03 28.40 -73.41
N ARG A 68 -77.86 27.08 -73.45
CA ARG A 68 -77.96 26.22 -72.26
C ARG A 68 -76.71 26.28 -71.37
N GLY A 69 -75.52 26.50 -71.93
CA GLY A 69 -74.25 26.46 -71.19
C GLY A 69 -73.86 27.75 -70.45
N ILE A 70 -74.19 28.93 -70.98
CA ILE A 70 -73.73 30.22 -70.43
C ILE A 70 -74.23 30.50 -69.00
N PRO A 71 -75.52 30.27 -68.65
CA PRO A 71 -76.00 30.48 -67.29
C PRO A 71 -75.29 29.59 -66.26
N ALA A 72 -75.02 28.34 -66.62
CA ALA A 72 -74.32 27.39 -65.77
C ALA A 72 -72.88 27.85 -65.49
N LEU A 73 -72.14 28.32 -66.51
CA LEU A 73 -70.78 28.85 -66.35
C LEU A 73 -70.73 30.08 -65.44
N ARG A 74 -71.70 31.00 -65.56
CA ARG A 74 -71.81 32.17 -64.67
C ARG A 74 -72.07 31.74 -63.22
N PHE A 75 -72.95 30.75 -63.01
CA PHE A 75 -73.23 30.19 -61.70
C PHE A 75 -72.00 29.52 -61.07
N TYR A 76 -71.29 28.67 -61.82
CA TYR A 76 -70.07 28.01 -61.33
C TYR A 76 -68.96 29.01 -60.97
N ARG A 77 -68.82 30.10 -61.73
CA ARG A 77 -67.84 31.15 -61.45
C ARG A 77 -68.21 31.98 -60.21
N ALA A 78 -69.49 32.26 -60.00
CA ALA A 78 -69.94 32.94 -58.80
C ALA A 78 -69.74 32.06 -57.54
N LEU A 79 -70.05 30.77 -57.66
CA LEU A 79 -69.86 29.79 -56.59
C LEU A 79 -68.39 29.62 -56.21
N SER A 80 -67.48 29.52 -57.19
CA SER A 80 -66.04 29.39 -56.93
C SER A 80 -65.45 30.64 -56.26
N LEU A 81 -65.90 31.84 -56.66
CA LEU A 81 -65.48 33.08 -56.03
C LEU A 81 -65.99 33.18 -54.57
N ALA A 82 -67.26 32.82 -54.34
CA ALA A 82 -67.84 32.80 -53.00
C ALA A 82 -67.13 31.80 -52.07
N ALA A 83 -66.80 30.59 -52.59
CA ALA A 83 -66.05 29.59 -51.86
C ALA A 83 -64.63 30.06 -51.50
N LEU A 84 -63.94 30.76 -52.41
CA LEU A 84 -62.61 31.33 -52.16
C LEU A 84 -62.65 32.43 -51.10
N LEU A 85 -63.65 33.33 -51.14
CA LEU A 85 -63.82 34.37 -50.14
C LEU A 85 -64.17 33.80 -48.76
N ALA A 86 -65.01 32.77 -48.71
CA ALA A 86 -65.32 32.06 -47.46
C ALA A 86 -64.06 31.39 -46.87
N LEU A 87 -63.25 30.72 -47.69
CA LEU A 87 -61.98 30.11 -47.26
C LEU A 87 -60.99 31.17 -46.77
N ALA A 88 -60.85 32.29 -47.48
CA ALA A 88 -60.01 33.41 -47.05
C ALA A 88 -60.47 33.99 -45.71
N GLY A 89 -61.78 34.10 -45.49
CA GLY A 89 -62.37 34.53 -44.21
C GLY A 89 -62.04 33.58 -43.05
N VAL A 90 -62.16 32.27 -43.26
CA VAL A 90 -61.79 31.25 -42.26
C VAL A 90 -60.29 31.32 -41.93
N CYS A 91 -59.43 31.44 -42.94
CA CYS A 91 -57.99 31.60 -42.74
C CYS A 91 -57.64 32.89 -41.98
N ALA A 92 -58.33 34.00 -42.26
CA ALA A 92 -58.14 35.26 -41.55
C ALA A 92 -58.57 35.17 -40.08
N ILE A 93 -59.74 34.57 -39.79
CA ILE A 93 -60.22 34.35 -38.42
C ILE A 93 -59.26 33.44 -37.65
N TRP A 94 -58.78 32.37 -38.28
CA TRP A 94 -57.81 31.45 -37.67
C TRP A 94 -56.46 32.13 -37.43
N GLY A 95 -56.00 32.96 -38.37
CA GLY A 95 -54.79 33.77 -38.23
C GLY A 95 -54.89 34.78 -37.09
N ILE A 96 -56.01 35.50 -36.98
CA ILE A 96 -56.28 36.46 -35.90
C ILE A 96 -56.34 35.73 -34.55
N ARG A 97 -57.08 34.62 -34.45
CA ARG A 97 -57.17 33.82 -33.22
C ARG A 97 -55.81 33.24 -32.82
N SER A 98 -55.02 32.76 -33.76
CA SER A 98 -53.65 32.26 -33.54
C SER A 98 -52.72 33.37 -33.05
N TYR A 99 -52.81 34.56 -33.64
CA TYR A 99 -52.03 35.73 -33.24
C TYR A 99 -52.35 36.18 -31.80
N PHE A 100 -53.64 36.28 -31.45
CA PHE A 100 -54.04 36.63 -30.08
C PHE A 100 -53.73 35.54 -29.05
N ALA A 101 -53.87 34.26 -29.42
CA ALA A 101 -53.48 33.15 -28.55
C ALA A 101 -51.97 33.13 -28.25
N ARG A 102 -51.11 33.42 -29.25
CA ARG A 102 -49.65 33.51 -29.05
C ARG A 102 -49.26 34.68 -28.15
N ARG A 103 -49.95 35.82 -28.26
CA ARG A 103 -49.70 37.01 -27.43
C ARG A 103 -50.16 36.81 -25.97
N ALA A 104 -51.31 36.20 -25.76
CA ALA A 104 -51.80 35.89 -24.40
C ALA A 104 -50.97 34.79 -23.71
N ALA A 105 -50.44 33.82 -24.47
CA ALA A 105 -49.56 32.81 -23.92
C ALA A 105 -48.18 33.36 -23.53
N SER A 106 -47.70 34.46 -24.15
CA SER A 106 -46.29 34.86 -24.01
C SER A 106 -45.92 35.45 -22.65
N GLU A 107 -46.80 36.18 -21.97
CA GLU A 107 -46.42 36.82 -20.69
C GLU A 107 -46.35 35.83 -19.52
N PRO A 108 -47.37 34.99 -19.25
CA PRO A 108 -47.30 34.02 -18.15
C PRO A 108 -46.18 33.00 -18.32
N HIS A 109 -45.95 32.51 -19.54
CA HIS A 109 -44.85 31.57 -19.82
C HIS A 109 -43.49 32.26 -19.66
N ARG A 110 -43.36 33.53 -20.07
CA ARG A 110 -42.14 34.29 -19.86
C ARG A 110 -41.84 34.52 -18.38
N LEU A 111 -42.85 34.77 -17.54
CA LEU A 111 -42.67 34.86 -16.09
C LEU A 111 -42.14 33.54 -15.50
N PHE A 112 -42.68 32.41 -15.95
CA PHE A 112 -42.20 31.09 -15.51
C PHE A 112 -40.74 30.83 -15.92
N GLU A 113 -40.36 31.15 -17.16
CA GLU A 113 -38.98 31.03 -17.64
C GLU A 113 -38.02 31.97 -16.88
N LEU A 114 -38.45 33.20 -16.58
CA LEU A 114 -37.67 34.13 -15.75
C LEU A 114 -37.52 33.59 -14.32
N ALA A 115 -38.56 32.99 -13.74
CA ALA A 115 -38.48 32.38 -12.42
C ALA A 115 -37.49 31.21 -12.40
N LYS A 116 -37.48 30.38 -13.45
CA LYS A 116 -36.52 29.30 -13.61
C LYS A 116 -35.09 29.83 -13.75
N ALA A 117 -34.88 30.84 -14.58
CA ALA A 117 -33.58 31.47 -14.75
C ALA A 117 -33.07 32.13 -13.44
N ALA A 118 -33.96 32.76 -12.67
CA ALA A 118 -33.62 33.31 -11.35
C ALA A 118 -33.23 32.20 -10.36
N TYR A 119 -33.92 31.07 -10.36
CA TYR A 119 -33.56 29.89 -9.55
C TYR A 119 -32.18 29.34 -9.91
N GLU A 120 -31.90 29.14 -11.20
CA GLU A 120 -30.61 28.64 -11.70
C GLU A 120 -29.44 29.59 -11.37
N GLN A 121 -29.71 30.87 -11.18
CA GLN A 121 -28.74 31.89 -10.80
C GLN A 121 -28.67 32.14 -9.29
N ASN A 122 -29.23 31.26 -8.45
CA ASN A 122 -29.26 31.40 -6.99
C ASN A 122 -29.93 32.71 -6.52
N ARG A 123 -30.97 33.18 -7.23
CA ARG A 123 -31.82 34.32 -6.84
C ARG A 123 -33.20 33.81 -6.44
N TRP A 124 -33.26 33.01 -5.38
CA TRP A 124 -34.46 32.23 -5.06
C TRP A 124 -35.62 33.07 -4.53
N ALA A 125 -35.37 34.19 -3.87
CA ALA A 125 -36.41 35.14 -3.49
C ALA A 125 -37.11 35.74 -4.70
N GLU A 126 -36.35 36.16 -5.71
CA GLU A 126 -36.88 36.69 -6.96
C GLU A 126 -37.66 35.61 -7.72
N SER A 127 -37.14 34.39 -7.78
CA SER A 127 -37.85 33.23 -8.35
C SER A 127 -39.20 33.00 -7.65
N GLN A 128 -39.22 33.02 -6.32
CA GLN A 128 -40.45 32.86 -5.53
C GLN A 128 -41.46 33.99 -5.78
N ASP A 129 -41.00 35.23 -5.89
CA ASP A 129 -41.89 36.37 -6.15
C ASP A 129 -42.47 36.32 -7.57
N LEU A 130 -41.68 35.90 -8.58
CA LEU A 130 -42.16 35.68 -9.94
C LEU A 130 -43.18 34.53 -10.03
N LEU A 131 -42.94 33.43 -9.31
CA LEU A 131 -43.89 32.31 -9.24
C LEU A 131 -45.18 32.71 -8.54
N ARG A 132 -45.11 33.52 -7.48
CA ARG A 132 -46.31 34.05 -6.79
C ARG A 132 -47.12 34.97 -7.72
N GLN A 133 -46.45 35.88 -8.43
CA GLN A 133 -47.12 36.74 -9.43
C GLN A 133 -47.85 35.92 -10.50
N LEU A 134 -47.24 34.82 -10.95
CA LEU A 134 -47.85 33.91 -11.93
C LEU A 134 -49.04 33.12 -11.36
N GLN A 135 -49.02 32.76 -10.08
CA GLN A 135 -50.14 32.10 -9.41
C GLN A 135 -51.34 33.03 -9.25
N ASP A 136 -51.09 34.31 -8.95
CA ASP A 136 -52.12 35.34 -8.76
C ASP A 136 -52.70 35.88 -10.09
N ASP A 137 -52.04 35.59 -11.23
CA ASP A 137 -52.50 36.01 -12.55
C ASP A 137 -53.71 35.18 -13.04
N ASN A 138 -54.89 35.80 -13.03
CA ASN A 138 -56.13 35.22 -13.54
C ASN A 138 -56.11 34.96 -15.06
N GLY A 139 -55.18 35.54 -15.81
CA GLY A 139 -54.96 35.32 -17.23
C GLY A 139 -54.12 34.06 -17.55
N ALA A 140 -53.45 33.47 -16.55
CA ALA A 140 -52.58 32.32 -16.74
C ALA A 140 -53.37 31.00 -16.87
N ALA A 141 -52.98 30.16 -17.83
CA ALA A 141 -53.54 28.84 -18.01
C ALA A 141 -53.37 27.99 -16.75
N GLN A 142 -54.40 27.23 -16.37
CA GLN A 142 -54.42 26.48 -15.12
C GLN A 142 -53.23 25.51 -14.92
N PRO A 143 -52.79 24.73 -15.94
CA PRO A 143 -51.62 23.86 -15.79
C PRO A 143 -50.33 24.64 -15.47
N LEU A 144 -50.19 25.87 -15.98
CA LEU A 144 -49.02 26.70 -15.74
C LEU A 144 -49.02 27.25 -14.31
N ARG A 145 -50.19 27.62 -13.77
CA ARG A 145 -50.33 28.01 -12.35
C ARG A 145 -50.05 26.85 -11.41
N GLU A 146 -50.52 25.65 -11.73
CA GLU A 146 -50.21 24.42 -10.98
C GLU A 146 -48.70 24.10 -11.02
N ALA A 147 -48.06 24.22 -12.18
CA ALA A 147 -46.61 24.07 -12.30
C ALA A 147 -45.85 25.11 -11.46
N ALA A 148 -46.30 26.38 -11.47
CA ALA A 148 -45.71 27.43 -10.64
C ALA A 148 -45.87 27.17 -9.14
N GLN A 149 -47.00 26.61 -8.73
CA GLN A 149 -47.26 26.20 -7.35
C GLN A 149 -46.33 25.06 -6.92
N LEU A 150 -46.23 23.99 -7.72
CA LEU A 150 -45.34 22.86 -7.43
C LEU A 150 -43.87 23.30 -7.37
N PHE A 151 -43.45 24.17 -8.28
CA PHE A 151 -42.08 24.67 -8.28
C PHE A 151 -41.78 25.56 -7.06
N SER A 152 -42.72 26.44 -6.68
CA SER A 152 -42.62 27.25 -5.47
C SER A 152 -42.54 26.39 -4.21
N MET A 153 -43.34 25.32 -4.13
CA MET A 153 -43.30 24.35 -3.04
C MET A 153 -41.96 23.61 -2.97
N ALA A 154 -41.41 23.18 -4.11
CA ALA A 154 -40.13 22.47 -4.15
C ALA A 154 -38.96 23.33 -3.64
N ILE A 155 -38.89 24.59 -4.09
CA ILE A 155 -37.89 25.56 -3.61
C ILE A 155 -38.04 25.74 -2.09
N MET A 156 -39.27 25.93 -1.59
CA MET A 156 -39.51 26.11 -0.15
C MET A 156 -39.18 24.85 0.66
N ASP A 157 -39.49 23.66 0.17
CA ASP A 157 -39.15 22.41 0.84
C ASP A 157 -37.64 22.24 0.99
N GLN A 158 -36.86 22.59 -0.04
CA GLN A 158 -35.41 22.56 0.03
C GLN A 158 -34.87 23.54 1.08
N VAL A 159 -35.37 24.80 1.09
CA VAL A 159 -35.01 25.79 2.13
C VAL A 159 -35.35 25.27 3.53
N MET A 160 -36.54 24.70 3.71
CA MET A 160 -36.98 24.17 5.00
C MET A 160 -36.19 22.92 5.42
N SER A 161 -35.74 22.12 4.47
CA SER A 161 -34.86 20.97 4.72
C SER A 161 -33.52 21.43 5.28
N HIS A 162 -32.85 22.38 4.61
CA HIS A 162 -31.57 22.92 5.10
C HIS A 162 -31.71 23.66 6.44
N SER A 163 -32.80 24.41 6.64
CA SER A 163 -33.08 25.06 7.93
C SER A 163 -33.23 24.03 9.05
N ARG A 164 -33.96 22.95 8.83
CA ARG A 164 -34.13 21.89 9.83
C ARG A 164 -32.82 21.18 10.15
N LEU A 165 -32.00 20.90 9.14
CA LEU A 165 -30.68 20.29 9.34
C LEU A 165 -29.76 21.22 10.13
N ALA A 166 -29.78 22.53 9.85
CA ALA A 166 -29.05 23.51 10.63
C ALA A 166 -29.50 23.55 12.09
N ASP A 167 -30.81 23.59 12.35
CA ASP A 167 -31.37 23.59 13.71
C ASP A 167 -31.03 22.31 14.48
N GLN A 168 -31.09 21.15 13.81
CA GLN A 168 -30.70 19.86 14.39
C GLN A 168 -29.21 19.83 14.72
N ALA A 169 -28.35 20.33 13.83
CA ALA A 169 -26.93 20.41 14.06
C ALA A 169 -26.60 21.35 15.23
N LEU A 170 -27.26 22.51 15.33
CA LEU A 170 -27.14 23.41 16.48
C LEU A 170 -27.56 22.73 17.80
N ALA A 171 -28.67 22.00 17.79
CA ALA A 171 -29.14 21.23 18.96
C ALA A 171 -28.15 20.12 19.36
N ALA A 172 -27.53 19.46 18.37
CA ALA A 172 -26.50 18.45 18.58
C ALA A 172 -25.13 19.04 18.96
N ARG A 173 -24.99 20.38 18.97
CA ARG A 173 -23.73 21.11 19.16
C ARG A 173 -22.68 20.79 18.09
N ASP A 174 -23.15 20.51 16.87
CA ASP A 174 -22.34 20.29 15.67
C ASP A 174 -22.26 21.59 14.86
N TYR A 175 -21.44 22.51 15.35
CA TYR A 175 -21.36 23.87 14.85
C TYR A 175 -20.82 23.97 13.42
N VAL A 176 -19.96 23.03 13.00
CA VAL A 176 -19.41 22.99 11.64
C VAL A 176 -20.53 22.69 10.65
N THR A 177 -21.28 21.61 10.89
CA THR A 177 -22.41 21.26 10.01
C THR A 177 -23.50 22.33 10.04
N ALA A 178 -23.81 22.91 11.20
CA ALA A 178 -24.75 24.03 11.28
C ALA A 178 -24.29 25.23 10.42
N TYR A 179 -23.01 25.57 10.49
CA TYR A 179 -22.42 26.64 9.69
C TYR A 179 -22.51 26.34 8.20
N GLU A 180 -22.16 25.13 7.77
CA GLU A 180 -22.22 24.68 6.37
C GLU A 180 -23.63 24.84 5.78
N GLN A 181 -24.66 24.36 6.48
CA GLN A 181 -26.04 24.44 6.00
C GLN A 181 -26.50 25.90 5.87
N LEU A 182 -26.19 26.74 6.85
CA LEU A 182 -26.57 28.15 6.85
C LEU A 182 -25.77 28.97 5.82
N ALA A 183 -24.48 28.69 5.65
CA ALA A 183 -23.64 29.33 4.65
C ALA A 183 -24.09 28.97 3.23
N TYR A 184 -24.47 27.70 3.00
CA TYR A 184 -25.10 27.27 1.76
C TYR A 184 -26.39 28.05 1.51
N MET A 185 -27.29 28.12 2.49
CA MET A 185 -28.55 28.87 2.38
C MET A 185 -28.35 30.37 2.09
N LYS A 186 -27.32 31.00 2.68
CA LYS A 186 -26.95 32.39 2.40
C LYS A 186 -26.62 32.59 0.91
N GLY A 187 -25.98 31.60 0.28
CA GLY A 187 -25.62 31.64 -1.13
C GLY A 187 -26.79 31.51 -2.12
N LEU A 188 -28.00 31.17 -1.65
CA LEU A 188 -29.18 30.91 -2.50
C LEU A 188 -30.03 32.16 -2.81
N GLY A 189 -29.68 33.32 -2.27
CA GLY A 189 -30.41 34.55 -2.52
C GLY A 189 -31.85 34.52 -1.97
N LEU A 190 -32.01 34.17 -0.69
CA LEU A 190 -33.30 34.02 -0.01
C LEU A 190 -33.98 35.34 0.38
N GLY A 191 -33.35 36.47 0.02
CA GLY A 191 -33.87 37.81 0.21
C GLY A 191 -33.41 38.43 1.53
N PRO A 192 -33.47 39.77 1.63
CA PRO A 192 -32.71 40.54 2.63
C PRO A 192 -33.08 40.19 4.07
N ARG A 193 -34.35 39.89 4.33
CA ARG A 193 -34.83 39.59 5.69
C ARG A 193 -34.33 38.24 6.20
N ARG A 194 -34.37 37.18 5.37
CA ARG A 194 -33.88 35.85 5.75
C ARG A 194 -32.35 35.81 5.75
N GLU A 195 -31.71 36.45 4.77
CA GLU A 195 -30.25 36.56 4.73
C GLU A 195 -29.69 37.27 5.96
N SER A 196 -30.32 38.36 6.41
CA SER A 196 -29.92 39.05 7.64
C SER A 196 -30.06 38.14 8.87
N GLN A 197 -31.12 37.34 8.95
CA GLN A 197 -31.30 36.39 10.06
C GLN A 197 -30.25 35.27 10.02
N ILE A 198 -29.97 34.71 8.84
CA ILE A 198 -28.93 33.69 8.65
C ILE A 198 -27.55 34.25 9.01
N GLU A 199 -27.25 35.49 8.60
CA GLU A 199 -25.98 36.15 8.86
C GLU A 199 -25.77 36.44 10.35
N GLN A 200 -26.82 36.85 11.07
CA GLN A 200 -26.77 36.99 12.52
C GLN A 200 -26.45 35.66 13.22
N THR A 201 -27.06 34.56 12.79
CA THR A 201 -26.77 33.24 13.34
C THR A 201 -25.35 32.79 13.00
N LEU A 202 -24.94 32.91 11.73
CA LEU A 202 -23.59 32.55 11.28
C LEU A 202 -22.49 33.28 12.07
N ALA A 203 -22.70 34.54 12.41
CA ALA A 203 -21.75 35.33 13.20
C ALA A 203 -21.54 34.79 14.63
N GLN A 204 -22.54 34.11 15.21
CA GLN A 204 -22.48 33.59 16.58
C GLN A 204 -21.86 32.19 16.66
N ILE A 205 -21.94 31.41 15.58
CA ILE A 205 -21.52 30.00 15.57
C ILE A 205 -20.05 29.79 15.97
N PRO A 206 -19.07 30.56 15.46
CA PRO A 206 -17.67 30.38 15.86
C PRO A 206 -17.42 30.57 17.36
N ASP A 207 -18.08 31.56 17.98
CA ASP A 207 -17.94 31.80 19.42
C ASP A 207 -18.62 30.70 20.25
N MET A 208 -19.77 30.18 19.79
CA MET A 208 -20.41 29.01 20.42
C MET A 208 -19.52 27.76 20.32
N ALA A 209 -18.89 27.56 19.16
CA ALA A 209 -17.96 26.44 18.95
C ALA A 209 -16.71 26.57 19.83
N ARG A 210 -16.16 27.78 19.98
CA ARG A 210 -15.04 28.08 20.89
C ARG A 210 -15.42 27.75 22.33
N ALA A 211 -16.55 28.26 22.82
CA ALA A 211 -16.98 28.06 24.20
C ALA A 211 -17.18 26.56 24.53
N GLU A 212 -17.70 25.78 23.58
CA GLU A 212 -17.88 24.34 23.75
C GLU A 212 -16.57 23.56 23.74
N LEU A 213 -15.60 23.96 22.90
CA LEU A 213 -14.25 23.40 22.94
C LEU A 213 -13.53 23.73 24.24
N GLU A 214 -13.61 24.98 24.70
CA GLU A 214 -13.03 25.42 25.97
C GLU A 214 -13.65 24.65 27.15
N GLN A 215 -14.97 24.46 27.16
CA GLN A 215 -15.63 23.67 28.19
C GLN A 215 -15.19 22.19 28.15
N ALA A 216 -15.10 21.61 26.96
CA ALA A 216 -14.67 20.22 26.80
C ALA A 216 -13.20 20.02 27.21
N LEU A 217 -12.33 20.96 26.82
CA LEU A 217 -10.92 21.00 27.24
C LEU A 217 -10.81 21.16 28.75
N GLY A 218 -11.53 22.11 29.35
CA GLY A 218 -11.53 22.32 30.80
C GLY A 218 -11.93 21.07 31.58
N ARG A 219 -13.00 20.37 31.16
CA ARG A 219 -13.39 19.08 31.77
C ARG A 219 -12.31 18.01 31.61
N TYR A 220 -11.65 17.97 30.45
CA TYR A 220 -10.55 17.04 30.22
C TYR A 220 -9.35 17.35 31.13
N LEU A 221 -8.98 18.62 31.27
CA LEU A 221 -7.88 19.07 32.13
C LEU A 221 -8.17 18.82 33.61
N GLU A 222 -9.42 19.01 34.06
CA GLU A 222 -9.81 18.88 35.47
C GLU A 222 -10.06 17.43 35.89
N PHE A 223 -10.73 16.64 35.04
CA PHE A 223 -11.19 15.30 35.40
C PHE A 223 -10.51 14.16 34.61
N GLY A 224 -9.73 14.48 33.57
CA GLY A 224 -9.12 13.47 32.69
C GLY A 224 -10.10 12.75 31.75
N VAL A 225 -11.37 13.15 31.72
CA VAL A 225 -12.44 12.46 30.95
C VAL A 225 -12.83 13.29 29.72
N GLY A 226 -13.16 12.62 28.61
CA GLY A 226 -13.75 13.25 27.43
C GLY A 226 -12.76 13.69 26.34
N PHE A 227 -11.51 13.23 26.41
CA PHE A 227 -10.46 13.52 25.42
C PHE A 227 -10.90 13.23 23.98
N GLU A 228 -11.40 12.02 23.70
CA GLU A 228 -11.83 11.62 22.35
C GLU A 228 -12.92 12.53 21.79
N ARG A 229 -13.88 12.92 22.62
CA ARG A 229 -14.95 13.85 22.22
C ARG A 229 -14.39 15.25 21.96
N PHE A 230 -13.44 15.71 22.78
CA PHE A 230 -12.76 16.99 22.56
C PHE A 230 -11.95 16.99 21.26
N ILE A 231 -11.08 16.00 21.07
CA ILE A 231 -10.24 15.88 19.87
C ILE A 231 -11.10 15.72 18.62
N GLY A 232 -12.15 14.89 18.64
CA GLY A 232 -13.04 14.75 17.48
C GLY A 232 -13.72 16.07 17.08
N ARG A 233 -14.13 16.89 18.06
CA ARG A 233 -14.68 18.23 17.79
C ARG A 233 -13.61 19.20 17.30
N LEU A 234 -12.42 19.18 17.90
CA LEU A 234 -11.30 20.03 17.51
C LEU A 234 -10.87 19.75 16.07
N THR A 235 -10.70 18.48 15.71
CA THR A 235 -10.34 18.05 14.35
C THR A 235 -11.37 18.50 13.33
N ARG A 236 -12.67 18.39 13.62
CA ARG A 236 -13.71 18.91 12.71
C ARG A 236 -13.61 20.41 12.46
N ILE A 237 -13.24 21.20 13.47
CA ILE A 237 -13.03 22.63 13.30
C ILE A 237 -11.75 22.91 12.49
N GLU A 238 -10.67 22.15 12.73
CA GLU A 238 -9.45 22.24 11.93
C GLU A 238 -9.71 21.91 10.44
N GLU A 239 -10.49 20.87 10.15
CA GLU A 239 -10.93 20.52 8.80
C GLU A 239 -11.78 21.64 8.18
N ALA A 240 -12.69 22.25 8.94
CA ALA A 240 -13.48 23.38 8.48
C ALA A 240 -12.59 24.59 8.10
N ILE A 241 -11.57 24.87 8.91
CA ILE A 241 -10.59 25.93 8.63
C ILE A 241 -9.82 25.62 7.33
N GLN A 242 -9.39 24.37 7.13
CA GLN A 242 -8.70 23.94 5.92
C GLN A 242 -9.57 24.06 4.66
N ASN A 243 -10.88 23.81 4.80
CA ASN A 243 -11.87 23.95 3.73
C ASN A 243 -12.26 25.42 3.44
N GLY A 244 -11.61 26.39 4.08
CA GLY A 244 -11.79 27.82 3.79
C GLY A 244 -12.90 28.50 4.60
N PHE A 245 -13.41 27.88 5.67
CA PHE A 245 -14.35 28.53 6.59
C PHE A 245 -13.62 29.51 7.52
N GLU A 246 -13.26 30.68 6.98
CA GLU A 246 -12.49 31.74 7.64
C GLU A 246 -12.95 32.11 9.07
N PRO A 247 -14.25 32.18 9.42
CA PRO A 247 -14.65 32.60 10.77
C PRO A 247 -14.16 31.67 11.89
N PHE A 248 -13.92 30.39 11.60
CA PHE A 248 -13.37 29.45 12.58
C PHE A 248 -11.88 29.66 12.86
N LYS A 249 -11.13 30.39 12.02
CA LYS A 249 -9.72 30.73 12.29
C LYS A 249 -9.52 31.58 13.54
N SER A 250 -10.59 32.19 14.03
CA SER A 250 -10.59 32.92 15.31
C SER A 250 -10.42 31.98 16.52
N ILE A 251 -10.49 30.66 16.34
CA ILE A 251 -10.29 29.67 17.39
C ILE A 251 -8.83 29.21 17.34
N ASP A 252 -8.09 29.39 18.44
CA ASP A 252 -6.69 28.93 18.56
C ASP A 252 -6.64 27.41 18.80
N THR A 253 -6.87 26.64 17.74
CA THR A 253 -6.89 25.18 17.79
C THR A 253 -5.52 24.60 18.15
N GLU A 254 -4.44 25.25 17.74
CA GLU A 254 -3.07 24.82 18.03
C GLU A 254 -2.74 24.94 19.52
N ALA A 255 -3.11 26.05 20.17
CA ALA A 255 -2.96 26.19 21.62
C ALA A 255 -3.80 25.14 22.38
N MET A 256 -5.06 24.95 21.99
CA MET A 256 -5.94 23.95 22.62
C MET A 256 -5.38 22.52 22.49
N ARG A 257 -4.85 22.17 21.31
CA ARG A 257 -4.20 20.88 21.05
C ARG A 257 -2.96 20.69 21.90
N ARG A 258 -2.10 21.72 22.02
CA ARG A 258 -0.91 21.70 22.88
C ARG A 258 -1.27 21.51 24.35
N GLN A 259 -2.28 22.22 24.85
CA GLN A 259 -2.75 22.08 26.24
C GLN A 259 -3.27 20.66 26.54
N ALA A 260 -4.09 20.11 25.63
CA ALA A 260 -4.57 18.74 25.77
C ALA A 260 -3.43 17.71 25.72
N ALA A 261 -2.46 17.86 24.82
CA ALA A 261 -1.31 16.97 24.74
C ALA A 261 -0.44 17.03 26.01
N GLN A 262 -0.20 18.23 26.55
CA GLN A 262 0.58 18.40 27.78
C GLN A 262 -0.08 17.73 28.99
N ALA A 263 -1.41 17.88 29.13
CA ALA A 263 -2.15 17.20 30.19
C ALA A 263 -2.11 15.68 30.02
N ARG A 264 -2.32 15.18 28.80
CA ARG A 264 -2.25 13.75 28.48
C ARG A 264 -0.88 13.13 28.81
N TRP A 265 0.18 13.86 28.51
CA TRP A 265 1.55 13.47 28.83
C TRP A 265 1.78 13.40 30.35
N SER A 266 1.33 14.41 31.09
CA SER A 266 1.46 14.44 32.57
C SER A 266 0.71 13.30 33.26
N THR A 267 -0.52 12.97 32.80
CA THR A 267 -1.29 11.83 33.31
C THR A 267 -0.59 10.51 33.01
N SER A 268 -0.04 10.35 31.81
CA SER A 268 0.68 9.14 31.42
C SER A 268 1.90 8.87 32.30
N ILE A 269 2.68 9.90 32.59
CA ILE A 269 3.86 9.79 33.47
C ILE A 269 3.45 9.36 34.86
N ASN A 270 2.41 10.00 35.42
CA ASN A 270 1.92 9.68 36.76
C ASN A 270 1.39 8.24 36.84
N GLU A 271 0.61 7.79 35.86
CA GLU A 271 0.10 6.42 35.82
C GLU A 271 1.20 5.37 35.60
N THR A 272 2.18 5.67 34.74
CA THR A 272 3.35 4.81 34.52
C THR A 272 4.18 4.66 35.80
N ALA A 273 4.37 5.76 36.53
CA ALA A 273 5.07 5.76 37.81
C ALA A 273 4.31 4.94 38.87
N LEU A 274 2.98 5.05 38.93
CA LEU A 274 2.14 4.24 39.81
C LEU A 274 2.22 2.74 39.47
N ILE A 275 2.12 2.39 38.19
CA ILE A 275 2.27 0.99 37.75
C ILE A 275 3.65 0.45 38.11
N ARG A 276 4.70 1.26 37.94
CA ARG A 276 6.07 0.87 38.33
C ARG A 276 6.21 0.68 39.83
N ALA A 277 5.61 1.55 40.65
CA ALA A 277 5.63 1.42 42.10
C ALA A 277 4.89 0.16 42.58
N ASP A 278 3.70 -0.12 42.04
CA ASP A 278 2.95 -1.34 42.33
C ASP A 278 3.73 -2.58 41.88
N TRP A 279 4.33 -2.55 40.69
CA TRP A 279 5.17 -3.65 40.19
C TRP A 279 6.38 -3.92 41.08
N LEU A 280 7.07 -2.89 41.56
CA LEU A 280 8.19 -3.04 42.49
C LEU A 280 7.78 -3.69 43.81
N ARG A 281 6.54 -3.43 44.26
CA ARG A 281 5.98 -4.04 45.48
C ARG A 281 5.52 -5.48 45.24
N ASP A 282 4.76 -5.71 44.18
CA ASP A 282 4.01 -6.95 43.98
C ASP A 282 4.79 -7.97 43.13
N GLN A 283 5.86 -7.55 42.45
CA GLN A 283 6.71 -8.33 41.52
C GLN A 283 5.94 -9.13 40.46
N ASN A 284 4.72 -8.70 40.14
CA ASN A 284 3.87 -9.36 39.17
C ASN A 284 4.02 -8.73 37.78
N ASP A 285 4.89 -9.33 36.96
CA ASP A 285 5.20 -8.84 35.62
C ASP A 285 3.97 -8.82 34.68
N GLU A 286 3.11 -9.84 34.73
CA GLU A 286 1.93 -9.96 33.86
C GLU A 286 0.86 -8.91 34.20
N ALA A 287 0.62 -8.68 35.49
CA ALA A 287 -0.33 -7.66 35.93
C ALA A 287 0.13 -6.24 35.56
N ALA A 288 1.44 -5.97 35.70
CA ALA A 288 2.03 -4.69 35.32
C ALA A 288 2.02 -4.51 33.79
N LEU A 289 2.37 -5.55 33.04
CA LEU A 289 2.34 -5.55 31.57
C LEU A 289 0.91 -5.31 31.04
N LEU A 290 -0.10 -5.96 31.62
CA LEU A 290 -1.50 -5.77 31.26
C LEU A 290 -1.97 -4.33 31.51
N ARG A 291 -1.57 -3.72 32.64
CA ARG A 291 -1.91 -2.32 32.96
C ARG A 291 -1.23 -1.34 32.01
N LEU A 292 0.05 -1.57 31.69
CA LEU A 292 0.78 -0.74 30.72
C LEU A 292 0.23 -0.89 29.30
N ASN A 293 -0.17 -2.09 28.88
CA ASN A 293 -0.76 -2.28 27.56
C ASN A 293 -2.08 -1.52 27.43
N ARG A 294 -2.93 -1.55 28.48
CA ARG A 294 -4.14 -0.71 28.53
C ARG A 294 -3.82 0.79 28.51
N LEU A 295 -2.81 1.22 29.26
CA LEU A 295 -2.36 2.60 29.24
C LEU A 295 -1.92 3.03 27.84
N LEU A 296 -1.11 2.22 27.15
CA LEU A 296 -0.60 2.52 25.82
C LEU A 296 -1.68 2.46 24.73
N GLU A 297 -2.68 1.59 24.88
CA GLU A 297 -3.88 1.59 24.01
C GLU A 297 -4.66 2.92 24.11
N THR A 298 -4.68 3.53 25.31
CA THR A 298 -5.34 4.83 25.53
C THR A 298 -4.40 6.04 25.40
N ASN A 299 -3.08 5.85 25.39
CA ASN A 299 -2.10 6.93 25.47
C ASN A 299 -0.74 6.50 24.87
N ALA A 300 -0.69 6.46 23.54
CA ALA A 300 0.42 5.90 22.76
C ALA A 300 1.70 6.76 22.73
N GLU A 301 1.73 7.94 23.37
CA GLU A 301 2.84 8.90 23.23
C GLU A 301 3.89 8.83 24.35
N SER A 302 3.65 8.05 25.41
CA SER A 302 4.61 7.94 26.51
C SER A 302 5.76 6.99 26.20
N GLU A 303 6.93 7.53 25.89
CA GLU A 303 8.17 6.77 25.67
C GLU A 303 8.61 5.97 26.90
N GLU A 304 8.37 6.50 28.10
CA GLU A 304 8.69 5.82 29.36
C GLU A 304 7.79 4.59 29.58
N ALA A 305 6.49 4.71 29.25
CA ALA A 305 5.54 3.60 29.31
C ALA A 305 5.88 2.53 28.28
N LYS A 306 6.27 2.93 27.06
CA LYS A 306 6.71 2.00 26.00
C LYS A 306 7.95 1.23 26.40
N ALA A 307 8.97 1.92 26.91
CA ALA A 307 10.21 1.30 27.37
C ALA A 307 9.94 0.31 28.53
N PHE A 308 9.09 0.69 29.48
CA PHE A 308 8.75 -0.18 30.60
C PHE A 308 7.90 -1.39 30.17
N HIS A 309 6.95 -1.18 29.25
CA HIS A 309 6.17 -2.25 28.63
C HIS A 309 7.08 -3.24 27.90
N ALA A 310 8.01 -2.77 27.07
CA ALA A 310 8.93 -3.61 26.32
C ALA A 310 9.82 -4.47 27.25
N MET A 311 10.36 -3.86 28.31
CA MET A 311 11.15 -4.58 29.32
C MET A 311 10.35 -5.71 29.99
N LEU A 312 9.09 -5.43 30.38
CA LEU A 312 8.23 -6.44 31.02
C LEU A 312 7.79 -7.52 30.04
N LEU A 313 7.49 -7.17 28.79
CA LEU A 313 7.13 -8.12 27.74
C LEU A 313 8.27 -9.12 27.51
N GLU A 314 9.50 -8.64 27.37
CA GLU A 314 10.67 -9.50 27.20
C GLU A 314 10.88 -10.43 28.41
N LYS A 315 10.61 -9.94 29.62
CA LYS A 315 10.73 -10.73 30.86
C LYS A 315 9.67 -11.83 30.94
N VAL A 316 8.42 -11.54 30.55
CA VAL A 316 7.32 -12.51 30.47
C VAL A 316 7.59 -13.57 29.39
N GLN A 317 7.99 -13.14 28.18
CA GLN A 317 8.36 -14.05 27.09
C GLN A 317 9.50 -14.99 27.50
N ARG A 318 10.56 -14.47 28.13
CA ARG A 318 11.68 -15.30 28.64
C ARG A 318 11.22 -16.34 29.66
N ARG A 319 10.29 -15.99 30.57
CA ARG A 319 9.74 -16.94 31.54
C ARG A 319 8.98 -18.08 30.86
N HIS A 320 8.10 -17.76 29.92
CA HIS A 320 7.35 -18.80 29.21
C HIS A 320 8.27 -19.66 28.34
N ASN A 321 9.26 -19.06 27.67
CA ASN A 321 10.26 -19.82 26.91
C ASN A 321 11.01 -20.81 27.81
N ALA A 322 11.45 -20.40 29.00
CA ALA A 322 12.13 -21.29 29.93
C ALA A 322 11.23 -22.45 30.43
N GLU A 323 9.93 -22.20 30.63
CA GLU A 323 9.00 -23.26 31.02
C GLU A 323 8.76 -24.24 29.84
N ILE A 324 8.64 -23.73 28.62
CA ILE A 324 8.51 -24.55 27.42
C ILE A 324 9.76 -25.41 27.22
N ASP A 325 10.96 -24.88 27.46
CA ASP A 325 12.20 -25.65 27.40
C ASP A 325 12.17 -26.83 28.39
N ARG A 326 11.71 -26.61 29.63
CA ARG A 326 11.54 -27.69 30.61
C ARG A 326 10.53 -28.73 30.17
N MET A 327 9.43 -28.31 29.56
CA MET A 327 8.41 -29.23 29.03
C MET A 327 8.97 -30.08 27.89
N VAL A 328 9.72 -29.47 26.98
CA VAL A 328 10.39 -30.17 25.87
C VAL A 328 11.44 -31.15 26.40
N GLU A 329 12.28 -30.73 27.35
CA GLU A 329 13.29 -31.61 28.00
C GLU A 329 12.67 -32.82 28.71
N ALA A 330 11.45 -32.67 29.24
CA ALA A 330 10.68 -33.72 29.90
C ALA A 330 9.83 -34.59 28.95
N ASP A 331 10.04 -34.52 27.62
CA ASP A 331 9.26 -35.23 26.60
C ASP A 331 7.75 -34.88 26.62
N ARG A 332 7.40 -33.66 27.00
CA ARG A 332 6.03 -33.13 27.06
C ARG A 332 5.77 -32.04 26.02
N ALA A 333 6.37 -32.16 24.84
CA ALA A 333 6.21 -31.19 23.76
C ALA A 333 4.74 -31.01 23.30
N GLN A 334 3.93 -32.06 23.33
CA GLN A 334 2.49 -31.96 23.02
C GLN A 334 1.70 -31.08 23.99
N ASP A 335 2.22 -30.82 25.20
CA ASP A 335 1.54 -30.02 26.21
C ASP A 335 1.78 -28.51 26.04
N VAL A 336 2.68 -28.10 25.14
CA VAL A 336 3.11 -26.69 24.97
C VAL A 336 1.96 -25.79 24.51
N GLU A 337 1.22 -26.18 23.49
CA GLU A 337 0.09 -25.38 23.01
C GLU A 337 -1.05 -25.31 24.05
N PRO A 338 -1.49 -26.43 24.68
CA PRO A 338 -2.44 -26.37 25.80
C PRO A 338 -1.99 -25.51 26.99
N TYR A 339 -0.67 -25.40 27.22
CA TYR A 339 -0.12 -24.51 28.24
C TYR A 339 -0.25 -23.03 27.82
N LEU A 340 0.16 -22.70 26.59
CA LEU A 340 0.06 -21.33 26.06
C LEU A 340 -1.40 -20.85 26.00
N GLU A 341 -2.33 -21.69 25.53
CA GLU A 341 -3.76 -21.38 25.52
C GLU A 341 -4.27 -21.04 26.93
N ARG A 342 -3.89 -21.82 27.93
CA ARG A 342 -4.33 -21.61 29.32
C ARG A 342 -3.77 -20.33 29.93
N VAL A 343 -2.50 -20.05 29.70
CA VAL A 343 -1.81 -18.91 30.33
C VAL A 343 -2.17 -17.61 29.63
N LEU A 344 -2.41 -17.64 28.32
CA LEU A 344 -2.76 -16.46 27.53
C LEU A 344 -4.26 -16.16 27.52
N ALA A 345 -5.13 -17.10 27.91
CA ALA A 345 -6.60 -16.97 27.86
C ALA A 345 -7.16 -15.70 28.54
N PHE A 346 -6.49 -15.21 29.58
CA PHE A 346 -6.94 -14.06 30.36
C PHE A 346 -6.38 -12.72 29.87
N LEU A 347 -5.57 -12.72 28.82
CA LEU A 347 -4.91 -11.53 28.27
C LEU A 347 -5.64 -11.02 27.02
N PRO A 348 -5.63 -9.71 26.74
CA PRO A 348 -6.18 -9.15 25.50
C PRO A 348 -5.49 -9.72 24.26
N GLU A 349 -6.20 -9.86 23.14
CA GLU A 349 -5.65 -10.37 21.87
C GLU A 349 -4.37 -9.63 21.43
N SER A 350 -4.33 -8.31 21.64
CA SER A 350 -3.18 -7.45 21.34
C SER A 350 -1.91 -7.89 22.10
N LEU A 351 -2.06 -8.39 23.32
CA LEU A 351 -0.96 -8.89 24.14
C LEU A 351 -0.66 -10.36 23.84
N GLN A 352 -1.67 -11.16 23.52
CA GLN A 352 -1.48 -12.56 23.14
C GLN A 352 -0.59 -12.69 21.90
N SER A 353 -0.82 -11.88 20.86
CA SER A 353 0.02 -11.85 19.65
C SER A 353 1.46 -11.51 20.00
N LYS A 354 1.67 -10.40 20.73
CA LYS A 354 3.01 -9.94 21.12
C LYS A 354 3.77 -10.95 21.97
N ILE A 355 3.10 -11.65 22.89
CA ILE A 355 3.76 -12.69 23.69
C ILE A 355 4.14 -13.86 22.78
N ARG A 356 3.22 -14.35 21.94
CA ARG A 356 3.46 -15.46 21.01
C ARG A 356 4.60 -15.18 20.02
N GLU A 357 4.71 -13.95 19.52
CA GLU A 357 5.83 -13.53 18.65
C GLU A 357 7.21 -13.73 19.29
N GLY A 358 7.29 -13.63 20.62
CA GLY A 358 8.54 -13.88 21.36
C GLY A 358 8.70 -15.32 21.86
N ILE A 359 7.76 -16.22 21.58
CA ILE A 359 7.88 -17.63 21.92
C ILE A 359 8.55 -18.39 20.78
N GLU A 360 9.67 -19.07 21.07
CA GLU A 360 10.35 -19.89 20.07
C GLU A 360 9.50 -21.16 19.76
N PRO A 361 9.32 -21.54 18.47
CA PRO A 361 8.61 -22.76 18.09
C PRO A 361 9.18 -24.05 18.73
N VAL A 362 8.37 -25.09 18.80
CA VAL A 362 8.71 -26.34 19.50
C VAL A 362 9.67 -27.21 18.68
N GLU A 363 9.53 -27.19 17.36
CA GLU A 363 10.29 -28.00 16.41
C GLU A 363 11.81 -27.78 16.53
N PRO A 364 12.34 -26.53 16.50
CA PRO A 364 13.77 -26.29 16.72
C PRO A 364 14.25 -26.64 18.14
N ARG A 365 13.39 -26.58 19.16
CA ARG A 365 13.75 -27.01 20.53
C ARG A 365 13.91 -28.53 20.61
N LEU A 366 12.97 -29.28 20.04
CA LEU A 366 13.02 -30.74 19.96
C LEU A 366 14.25 -31.20 19.19
N ALA A 367 14.50 -30.62 18.03
CA ALA A 367 15.66 -30.95 17.22
C ALA A 367 16.99 -30.70 17.97
N ARG A 368 17.09 -29.62 18.75
CA ARG A 368 18.25 -29.37 19.65
C ARG A 368 18.36 -30.41 20.77
N LEU A 369 17.24 -30.80 21.39
CA LEU A 369 17.23 -31.80 22.45
C LEU A 369 17.62 -33.19 21.94
N GLU A 370 17.08 -33.60 20.80
CA GLU A 370 17.40 -34.88 20.18
C GLU A 370 18.87 -34.93 19.77
N ALA A 371 19.39 -33.86 19.16
CA ALA A 371 20.82 -33.73 18.88
C ALA A 371 21.66 -33.93 20.16
N LYS A 372 21.31 -33.26 21.27
CA LYS A 372 21.98 -33.44 22.57
C LYS A 372 21.94 -34.91 23.05
N ARG A 373 20.78 -35.58 22.92
CA ARG A 373 20.60 -36.99 23.32
C ARG A 373 21.45 -37.93 22.48
N TYR A 374 21.49 -37.74 21.16
CA TYR A 374 22.36 -38.52 20.27
C TYR A 374 23.83 -38.27 20.59
N PHE A 375 24.24 -37.03 20.82
CA PHE A 375 25.61 -36.71 21.22
C PHE A 375 26.02 -37.34 22.56
N ALA A 376 25.09 -37.46 23.50
CA ALA A 376 25.31 -38.18 24.77
C ALA A 376 25.50 -39.69 24.54
N ARG A 377 24.64 -40.34 23.74
CA ARG A 377 24.79 -41.77 23.38
C ARG A 377 26.10 -42.06 22.67
N ILE A 378 26.53 -41.16 21.78
CA ILE A 378 27.81 -41.27 21.08
C ILE A 378 28.99 -41.26 22.06
N ARG A 379 28.92 -40.51 23.17
CA ARG A 379 29.97 -40.52 24.21
C ARG A 379 30.06 -41.83 24.99
N GLU A 380 29.00 -42.64 24.99
CA GLU A 380 28.98 -43.95 25.67
C GLU A 380 29.51 -45.09 24.78
N LEU A 381 29.58 -44.88 23.46
CA LEU A 381 30.05 -45.84 22.46
C LEU A 381 31.57 -45.70 22.21
N ASP A 382 32.39 -45.98 23.23
CA ASP A 382 33.86 -45.84 23.18
C ASP A 382 34.58 -47.18 22.93
N ARG A 383 34.02 -48.06 22.06
CA ARG A 383 34.64 -49.35 21.71
C ARG A 383 34.69 -49.59 20.20
N PRO A 384 35.79 -50.17 19.67
CA PRO A 384 35.97 -50.43 18.24
C PRO A 384 34.89 -51.31 17.60
N GLU A 385 34.25 -52.18 18.39
CA GLU A 385 33.26 -53.16 17.94
C GLU A 385 31.87 -52.55 17.64
N MET A 386 31.65 -51.29 18.02
CA MET A 386 30.35 -50.60 17.88
C MET A 386 30.38 -49.49 16.81
N TRP A 387 31.36 -49.54 15.91
CA TRP A 387 31.63 -48.49 14.93
C TRP A 387 30.47 -48.22 13.95
N ASP A 388 29.77 -49.26 13.51
CA ASP A 388 28.60 -49.11 12.64
C ASP A 388 27.41 -48.46 13.36
N ALA A 389 27.19 -48.82 14.63
CA ALA A 389 26.18 -48.20 15.47
C ALA A 389 26.54 -46.73 15.80
N PHE A 390 27.82 -46.44 15.98
CA PHE A 390 28.32 -45.07 16.16
C PHE A 390 28.04 -44.20 14.93
N LEU A 391 28.32 -44.70 13.72
CA LEU A 391 28.06 -43.99 12.45
C LEU A 391 26.57 -43.72 12.24
N GLU A 392 25.69 -44.69 12.54
CA GLU A 392 24.23 -44.50 12.42
C GLU A 392 23.70 -43.43 13.39
N GLN A 393 24.16 -43.43 14.64
CA GLN A 393 23.75 -42.43 15.64
C GLN A 393 24.33 -41.04 15.31
N ALA A 394 25.54 -40.96 14.74
CA ALA A 394 26.15 -39.71 14.28
C ALA A 394 25.41 -39.09 13.08
N GLY A 395 24.96 -39.91 12.12
CA GLY A 395 24.14 -39.46 11.00
C GLY A 395 22.79 -38.89 11.43
N LYS A 396 22.11 -39.54 12.39
CA LYS A 396 20.85 -39.03 12.98
C LYS A 396 21.06 -37.72 13.74
N ALA A 397 22.14 -37.61 14.54
CA ALA A 397 22.48 -36.36 15.23
C ALA A 397 22.65 -35.18 14.26
N ARG A 398 23.24 -35.43 13.09
CA ARG A 398 23.46 -34.44 12.03
C ARG A 398 22.15 -33.98 11.40
N GLU A 399 21.24 -34.91 11.09
CA GLU A 399 19.93 -34.63 10.50
C GLU A 399 19.11 -33.70 11.42
N TYR A 400 19.05 -34.02 12.72
CA TYR A 400 18.36 -33.18 13.70
C TYR A 400 19.07 -31.84 13.95
N ALA A 401 20.41 -31.80 13.96
CA ALA A 401 21.15 -30.54 14.08
C ALA A 401 20.95 -29.61 12.87
N LEU A 402 20.86 -30.17 11.65
CA LEU A 402 20.55 -29.42 10.43
C LEU A 402 19.09 -28.95 10.41
N ALA A 403 18.14 -29.77 10.86
CA ALA A 403 16.74 -29.39 11.00
C ALA A 403 16.56 -28.25 12.03
N ALA A 404 17.23 -28.34 13.19
CA ALA A 404 17.28 -27.27 14.19
C ALA A 404 17.83 -25.95 13.62
N ALA A 405 18.84 -26.05 12.75
CA ALA A 405 19.53 -24.92 12.16
C ALA A 405 18.78 -24.21 11.03
N GLN A 406 17.94 -24.92 10.30
CA GLN A 406 17.08 -24.32 9.30
C GLN A 406 15.89 -23.58 9.93
N LEU A 407 15.60 -23.84 11.21
CA LEU A 407 14.44 -23.34 11.95
C LEU A 407 14.77 -22.29 13.04
N ALA A 408 16.05 -22.05 13.37
CA ALA A 408 16.48 -21.13 14.43
C ALA A 408 17.71 -20.29 14.07
N ASP A 409 17.89 -19.16 14.78
CA ASP A 409 18.99 -18.20 14.59
C ASP A 409 20.39 -18.82 14.77
N ILE A 410 21.35 -18.23 14.05
CA ILE A 410 22.46 -18.88 13.35
C ILE A 410 23.54 -19.52 14.26
N GLU A 411 23.63 -19.15 15.54
CA GLU A 411 24.80 -19.42 16.38
C GLU A 411 24.84 -20.82 17.04
N THR A 412 23.74 -21.22 17.70
CA THR A 412 23.63 -22.54 18.36
C THR A 412 23.60 -23.68 17.34
N SER A 413 22.91 -23.40 16.24
CA SER A 413 22.73 -24.21 15.04
C SER A 413 24.04 -24.50 14.31
N ALA A 414 24.87 -23.48 14.11
CA ALA A 414 26.20 -23.64 13.52
C ALA A 414 27.13 -24.47 14.39
N THR A 415 26.98 -24.42 15.71
CA THR A 415 27.83 -25.18 16.65
C THR A 415 27.51 -26.68 16.61
N LEU A 416 26.23 -27.03 16.63
CA LEU A 416 25.77 -28.42 16.54
C LEU A 416 26.03 -29.04 15.15
N ILE A 417 25.83 -28.29 14.06
CA ILE A 417 26.18 -28.73 12.70
C ILE A 417 27.69 -28.97 12.58
N ARG A 418 28.52 -28.06 13.11
CA ARG A 418 29.98 -28.17 13.01
C ARG A 418 30.50 -29.37 13.81
N GLN A 419 29.92 -29.67 14.98
CA GLN A 419 30.22 -30.88 15.76
C GLN A 419 29.79 -32.19 15.08
N ALA A 420 28.62 -32.22 14.42
CA ALA A 420 28.14 -33.40 13.71
C ALA A 420 28.96 -33.68 12.44
N ARG A 421 29.27 -32.65 11.66
CA ARG A 421 30.03 -32.75 10.40
C ARG A 421 31.48 -33.15 10.62
N ALA A 422 32.08 -32.69 11.73
CA ALA A 422 33.43 -33.08 12.11
C ALA A 422 33.53 -34.58 12.43
N ARG A 423 32.56 -35.17 13.15
CA ARG A 423 32.62 -36.58 13.60
C ARG A 423 32.49 -37.63 12.50
N GLU A 424 31.66 -37.42 11.46
CA GLU A 424 31.62 -38.32 10.29
C GLU A 424 32.90 -38.24 9.45
N TYR A 425 33.43 -37.03 9.24
CA TYR A 425 34.70 -36.81 8.53
C TYR A 425 35.89 -37.47 9.27
N TYR A 426 35.89 -37.45 10.60
CA TYR A 426 36.89 -38.15 11.41
C TYR A 426 36.78 -39.67 11.34
N ALA A 427 35.58 -40.22 11.18
CA ALA A 427 35.38 -41.66 11.05
C ALA A 427 35.85 -42.20 9.68
N GLU A 428 35.62 -41.42 8.61
CA GLU A 428 36.05 -41.72 7.25
C GLU A 428 37.58 -41.66 7.11
N VAL A 429 38.21 -40.64 7.70
CA VAL A 429 39.68 -40.49 7.76
C VAL A 429 40.33 -41.60 8.62
N ALA A 430 39.70 -42.05 9.71
CA ALA A 430 40.20 -43.17 10.51
C ALA A 430 40.11 -44.53 9.78
N ALA A 431 39.05 -44.76 9.00
CA ALA A 431 38.88 -45.96 8.19
C ALA A 431 39.92 -46.05 7.05
N LEU A 432 40.21 -44.93 6.37
CA LEU A 432 41.26 -44.85 5.34
C LEU A 432 42.66 -45.14 5.91
N ALA A 433 42.92 -44.68 7.15
CA ALA A 433 44.17 -44.97 7.86
C ALA A 433 44.31 -46.45 8.25
N GLN A 434 43.23 -47.09 8.70
CA GLN A 434 43.23 -48.53 9.01
C GLN A 434 43.35 -49.41 7.76
N ALA A 435 42.83 -48.95 6.62
CA ALA A 435 42.95 -49.62 5.33
C ALA A 435 44.31 -49.39 4.63
N GLY A 436 45.19 -48.54 5.20
CA GLY A 436 46.52 -48.26 4.66
C GLY A 436 46.53 -47.40 3.39
N GLN A 437 45.43 -46.69 3.10
CA GLN A 437 45.28 -45.84 1.91
C GLN A 437 45.74 -44.41 2.21
N TRP A 438 47.07 -44.23 2.29
CA TRP A 438 47.69 -43.04 2.85
C TRP A 438 47.55 -41.76 2.01
N ASP A 439 47.47 -41.87 0.68
CA ASP A 439 47.33 -40.69 -0.19
C ASP A 439 45.91 -40.09 -0.12
N ASP A 440 44.88 -40.94 -0.11
CA ASP A 440 43.49 -40.51 0.08
C ASP A 440 43.23 -40.01 1.50
N PHE A 441 43.88 -40.64 2.50
CA PHE A 441 43.91 -40.16 3.88
C PHE A 441 44.50 -38.75 3.99
N LEU A 442 45.66 -38.50 3.37
CA LEU A 442 46.32 -37.20 3.41
C LEU A 442 45.52 -36.12 2.66
N ALA A 443 44.89 -36.47 1.54
CA ALA A 443 44.03 -35.57 0.78
C ALA A 443 42.76 -35.16 1.56
N ARG A 444 42.11 -36.10 2.27
CA ARG A 444 40.90 -35.81 3.08
C ARG A 444 41.21 -35.17 4.43
N ALA A 445 42.36 -35.49 5.03
CA ALA A 445 42.84 -34.83 6.24
C ALA A 445 43.22 -33.36 6.00
N ALA A 446 43.67 -33.00 4.80
CA ALA A 446 43.92 -31.61 4.40
C ALA A 446 42.62 -30.78 4.29
N ASP A 447 41.54 -31.37 3.77
CA ASP A 447 40.20 -30.74 3.74
C ASP A 447 39.61 -30.54 5.15
N ALA A 448 39.90 -31.44 6.10
CA ALA A 448 39.45 -31.33 7.50
C ALA A 448 40.03 -30.10 8.23
N GLY A 449 41.20 -29.62 7.81
CA GLY A 449 41.80 -28.38 8.32
C GLY A 449 40.97 -27.12 8.02
N GLN A 450 40.10 -27.15 7.00
CA GLN A 450 39.24 -26.01 6.65
C GLN A 450 37.94 -25.93 7.47
N PHE A 451 37.51 -27.02 8.11
CA PHE A 451 36.31 -27.05 8.98
C PHE A 451 36.61 -26.86 10.48
N ALA A 452 37.89 -26.81 10.87
CA ALA A 452 38.36 -26.79 12.26
C ALA A 452 38.13 -25.47 13.04
N LEU A 453 37.54 -24.44 12.41
CA LEU A 453 37.24 -23.15 13.05
C LEU A 453 36.00 -23.17 13.98
N ALA A 454 35.63 -24.34 14.50
CA ALA A 454 34.30 -24.53 15.06
C ALA A 454 34.20 -25.55 16.20
N ALA A 455 34.13 -24.97 17.40
CA ALA A 455 33.77 -25.56 18.69
C ALA A 455 34.86 -26.35 19.42
N GLU A 456 34.85 -26.15 20.75
CA GLU A 456 35.78 -26.54 21.83
C GLU A 456 36.34 -27.98 21.84
N TRP A 457 35.97 -28.86 20.91
CA TRP A 457 36.66 -30.15 20.69
C TRP A 457 37.81 -30.04 19.68
N ALA A 458 37.99 -28.87 19.07
CA ALA A 458 39.19 -28.52 18.32
C ALA A 458 40.43 -28.49 19.23
N GLU A 459 40.31 -28.18 20.53
CA GLU A 459 41.46 -28.20 21.44
C GLU A 459 41.93 -29.62 21.74
N ASP A 460 41.04 -30.57 22.00
CA ASP A 460 41.45 -31.95 22.32
C ASP A 460 41.82 -32.79 21.08
N LEU A 461 41.27 -32.53 19.89
CA LEU A 461 41.63 -33.27 18.68
C LEU A 461 42.67 -32.56 17.80
N ALA A 462 42.71 -31.22 17.76
CA ALA A 462 43.93 -30.55 17.31
C ALA A 462 45.03 -30.89 18.30
N THR A 463 44.81 -30.95 19.61
CA THR A 463 45.85 -31.51 20.47
C THR A 463 46.07 -33.00 20.21
N THR A 464 45.11 -33.90 20.00
CA THR A 464 45.45 -35.34 19.76
C THR A 464 46.13 -35.61 18.41
N VAL A 465 45.76 -34.91 17.33
CA VAL A 465 46.40 -35.04 16.00
C VAL A 465 47.70 -34.26 15.94
N THR A 466 47.78 -33.09 16.61
CA THR A 466 49.03 -32.32 16.78
C THR A 466 49.92 -32.94 17.86
N LEU A 467 49.42 -33.73 18.80
CA LEU A 467 50.14 -34.53 19.82
C LEU A 467 50.63 -35.83 19.19
N ALA A 468 49.88 -36.48 18.30
CA ALA A 468 50.37 -37.64 17.56
C ALA A 468 51.43 -37.22 16.51
N ARG A 469 51.26 -36.05 15.88
CA ARG A 469 52.28 -35.42 15.03
C ARG A 469 53.44 -34.86 15.85
N ALA A 470 53.22 -34.22 17.00
CA ALA A 470 54.28 -33.66 17.85
C ALA A 470 54.99 -34.72 18.69
N ASP A 471 54.36 -35.80 19.14
CA ASP A 471 55.05 -36.89 19.85
C ASP A 471 55.88 -37.72 18.86
N LYS A 472 55.44 -37.90 17.61
CA LYS A 472 56.28 -38.49 16.55
C LYS A 472 57.35 -37.52 16.03
N ALA A 473 57.04 -36.23 15.88
CA ALA A 473 58.03 -35.22 15.49
C ALA A 473 59.05 -34.99 16.61
N MET A 474 58.65 -34.97 17.89
CA MET A 474 59.54 -34.84 19.04
C MET A 474 60.32 -36.13 19.31
N ALA A 475 59.76 -37.32 19.05
CA ALA A 475 60.53 -38.57 19.07
C ALA A 475 61.56 -38.62 17.93
N PHE A 476 61.18 -38.18 16.72
CA PHE A 476 62.09 -38.05 15.58
C PHE A 476 63.14 -36.94 15.81
N PHE A 477 62.78 -35.82 16.42
CA PHE A 477 63.71 -34.73 16.76
C PHE A 477 64.62 -35.10 17.94
N ALA A 478 64.13 -35.83 18.94
CA ALA A 478 64.94 -36.39 20.02
C ALA A 478 65.87 -37.51 19.51
N GLU A 479 65.44 -38.30 18.52
CA GLU A 479 66.29 -39.25 17.81
C GLU A 479 67.34 -38.53 16.95
N CYS A 480 66.98 -37.44 16.26
CA CYS A 480 67.92 -36.59 15.51
C CYS A 480 68.91 -35.86 16.43
N CYS A 481 68.46 -35.29 17.55
CA CYS A 481 69.30 -34.70 18.59
C CYS A 481 70.18 -35.75 19.28
N GLY A 482 69.67 -36.94 19.56
CA GLY A 482 70.45 -38.06 20.10
C GLY A 482 71.47 -38.61 19.09
N ARG A 483 71.15 -38.62 17.80
CA ARG A 483 72.08 -38.92 16.70
C ARG A 483 73.10 -37.80 16.48
N LEU A 484 72.74 -36.55 16.75
CA LEU A 484 73.63 -35.38 16.73
C LEU A 484 74.59 -35.38 17.93
N ASP A 485 74.09 -35.67 19.14
CA ASP A 485 74.92 -35.86 20.34
C ASP A 485 75.88 -37.06 20.15
N ALA A 486 75.42 -38.16 19.57
CA ALA A 486 76.27 -39.31 19.21
C ALA A 486 77.23 -39.02 18.04
N ALA A 487 76.93 -38.06 17.16
CA ALA A 487 77.82 -37.62 16.07
C ALA A 487 78.84 -36.55 16.51
N PHE A 488 78.66 -35.95 17.69
CA PHE A 488 79.59 -34.98 18.27
C PHE A 488 80.66 -35.62 19.17
N ASP A 489 80.41 -36.82 19.70
CA ASP A 489 81.40 -37.60 20.45
C ASP A 489 82.40 -38.38 19.56
N ASP A 490 82.26 -38.32 18.22
CA ASP A 490 83.11 -39.03 17.25
C ASP A 490 83.83 -38.04 16.29
N PRO A 491 85.07 -38.32 15.81
CA PRO A 491 85.87 -37.37 15.01
C PRO A 491 85.22 -37.01 13.65
N PRO A 492 85.67 -35.92 13.00
CA PRO A 492 84.88 -35.15 12.05
C PRO A 492 84.64 -35.92 10.75
N GLY A 493 83.44 -36.48 10.56
CA GLY A 493 83.17 -37.28 9.36
C GLY A 493 81.73 -37.38 8.87
N ARG A 494 80.72 -37.00 9.65
CA ARG A 494 79.33 -36.94 9.16
C ARG A 494 78.65 -35.66 9.59
N ARG A 495 78.92 -34.59 8.84
CA ARG A 495 78.11 -33.36 8.91
C ARG A 495 76.80 -33.61 8.17
N ILE A 496 75.68 -33.43 8.87
CA ILE A 496 74.37 -33.27 8.22
C ILE A 496 74.51 -32.08 7.25
N SER A 497 74.02 -32.21 6.02
CA SER A 497 74.18 -31.15 5.04
C SER A 497 73.41 -29.90 5.50
N GLN A 498 73.94 -28.71 5.20
CA GLN A 498 73.29 -27.44 5.59
C GLN A 498 71.90 -27.29 4.96
N ALA A 499 71.67 -27.93 3.81
CA ALA A 499 70.37 -27.98 3.14
C ALA A 499 69.37 -28.90 3.85
N ASP A 500 69.83 -30.06 4.33
CA ASP A 500 68.96 -30.97 5.10
C ASP A 500 68.62 -30.35 6.46
N ALA A 501 69.62 -29.72 7.12
CA ALA A 501 69.40 -29.00 8.37
C ALA A 501 68.38 -27.85 8.20
N GLN A 502 68.49 -27.07 7.13
CA GLN A 502 67.54 -25.97 6.86
C GLN A 502 66.14 -26.49 6.52
N ARG A 503 66.03 -27.59 5.76
CA ARG A 503 64.74 -28.22 5.46
C ARG A 503 64.03 -28.74 6.72
N TYR A 504 64.78 -29.35 7.64
CA TYR A 504 64.22 -29.79 8.93
C TYR A 504 63.78 -28.62 9.82
N LEU A 505 64.38 -27.43 9.64
CA LEU A 505 64.00 -26.21 10.36
C LEU A 505 62.77 -25.53 9.78
N ASP A 506 62.64 -25.50 8.46
CA ASP A 506 61.47 -24.95 7.79
C ASP A 506 60.21 -25.80 8.09
N GLU A 507 60.37 -27.13 8.17
CA GLU A 507 59.32 -28.06 8.62
C GLU A 507 58.98 -27.85 10.11
N TRP A 508 59.95 -27.43 10.94
CA TRP A 508 59.76 -27.15 12.37
C TRP A 508 59.07 -25.80 12.63
N ASP A 509 59.43 -24.72 11.93
CA ASP A 509 58.81 -23.40 12.12
C ASP A 509 57.31 -23.42 11.82
N PHE A 510 56.88 -24.24 10.86
CA PHE A 510 55.47 -24.51 10.57
C PHE A 510 54.75 -25.24 11.72
N ILE A 511 55.45 -26.15 12.40
CA ILE A 511 54.91 -26.92 13.54
C ILE A 511 54.92 -26.07 14.84
N ALA A 512 55.94 -25.24 15.04
CA ALA A 512 56.14 -24.40 16.22
C ALA A 512 55.06 -23.30 16.34
N GLN A 513 54.64 -22.70 15.21
CA GLN A 513 53.53 -21.74 15.19
C GLN A 513 52.20 -22.37 15.65
N GLY A 514 52.02 -23.68 15.48
CA GLY A 514 50.85 -24.42 15.98
C GLY A 514 50.93 -24.78 17.47
N ILE A 515 52.12 -24.83 18.06
CA ILE A 515 52.36 -25.31 19.43
C ILE A 515 52.44 -24.16 20.45
N GLU A 516 52.64 -22.90 20.04
CA GLU A 516 52.61 -21.75 20.95
C GLU A 516 51.28 -21.57 21.70
N ASN A 517 50.20 -22.20 21.24
CA ASN A 517 48.90 -22.21 21.91
C ASN A 517 48.68 -23.44 22.83
N ALA A 518 49.68 -24.31 23.04
CA ALA A 518 49.55 -25.54 23.81
C ALA A 518 50.04 -25.45 25.28
N ALA A 519 49.74 -26.47 26.09
CA ALA A 519 49.97 -26.51 27.54
C ALA A 519 51.41 -26.13 28.00
N PRO A 520 51.58 -25.51 29.19
CA PRO A 520 52.82 -24.84 29.61
C PRO A 520 54.09 -25.71 29.63
N TYR A 521 53.98 -27.02 29.75
CA TYR A 521 55.14 -27.93 29.73
C TYR A 521 55.76 -28.09 28.33
N ARG A 522 54.95 -28.02 27.27
CA ARG A 522 55.40 -28.23 25.89
C ARG A 522 55.91 -26.95 25.23
N GLN A 523 55.35 -25.78 25.59
CA GLN A 523 55.95 -24.48 25.27
C GLN A 523 57.39 -24.38 25.78
N ARG A 524 57.69 -24.97 26.94
CA ARG A 524 59.05 -25.03 27.49
C ARG A 524 59.99 -25.87 26.63
N GLN A 525 59.59 -27.08 26.25
CA GLN A 525 60.43 -27.95 25.41
C GLN A 525 60.69 -27.34 24.03
N ALA A 526 59.69 -26.72 23.40
CA ALA A 526 59.83 -26.08 22.09
C ALA A 526 60.88 -24.95 22.10
N ARG A 527 60.92 -24.14 23.18
CA ARG A 527 61.93 -23.08 23.34
C ARG A 527 63.35 -23.63 23.48
N PHE A 528 63.54 -24.73 24.22
CA PHE A 528 64.84 -25.40 24.33
C PHE A 528 65.35 -25.92 22.98
N TYR A 529 64.49 -26.60 22.20
CA TYR A 529 64.89 -27.14 20.91
C TYR A 529 65.14 -26.06 19.86
N ARG A 530 64.44 -24.93 19.92
CA ARG A 530 64.75 -23.75 19.07
C ARG A 530 66.17 -23.23 19.32
N ALA A 531 66.59 -23.14 20.58
CA ALA A 531 67.95 -22.73 20.93
C ALA A 531 69.01 -23.74 20.46
N ALA A 532 68.75 -25.05 20.63
CA ALA A 532 69.63 -26.12 20.16
C ALA A 532 69.79 -26.13 18.63
N SER A 533 68.69 -25.92 17.91
CA SER A 533 68.68 -25.79 16.45
C SER A 533 69.54 -24.62 15.95
N ALA A 534 69.44 -23.45 16.57
CA ALA A 534 70.28 -22.29 16.22
C ALA A 534 71.78 -22.61 16.39
N PHE A 535 72.14 -23.37 17.44
CA PHE A 535 73.52 -23.82 17.69
C PHE A 535 74.01 -24.83 16.64
N ILE A 536 73.15 -25.75 16.21
CA ILE A 536 73.49 -26.77 15.20
C ILE A 536 73.79 -26.13 13.84
N VAL A 537 73.06 -25.07 13.47
CA VAL A 537 73.27 -24.33 12.21
C VAL A 537 74.44 -23.34 12.30
N GLY A 538 75.10 -23.25 13.45
CA GLY A 538 76.27 -22.38 13.66
C GLY A 538 75.92 -20.91 13.90
N ARG A 539 74.67 -20.59 14.27
CA ARG A 539 74.23 -19.25 14.67
C ARG A 539 74.45 -19.06 16.17
N ASP A 540 75.71 -19.14 16.58
CA ASP A 540 76.09 -19.29 17.98
C ASP A 540 75.65 -18.10 18.86
N ALA A 541 75.58 -16.88 18.31
CA ALA A 541 75.08 -15.69 19.04
C ALA A 541 73.57 -15.75 19.32
N GLU A 542 72.79 -16.22 18.35
CA GLU A 542 71.34 -16.41 18.48
C GLU A 542 71.04 -17.56 19.45
N ALA A 543 71.77 -18.67 19.29
CA ALA A 543 71.66 -19.81 20.18
C ALA A 543 72.00 -19.47 21.64
N LYS A 544 73.06 -18.68 21.86
CA LYS A 544 73.48 -18.22 23.19
C LYS A 544 72.37 -17.43 23.88
N ALA A 545 71.82 -16.42 23.20
CA ALA A 545 70.76 -15.59 23.77
C ALA A 545 69.52 -16.42 24.15
N LEU A 546 69.11 -17.35 23.29
CA LEU A 546 67.95 -18.20 23.53
C LEU A 546 68.16 -19.20 24.68
N PHE A 547 69.37 -19.76 24.83
CA PHE A 547 69.69 -20.65 25.95
C PHE A 547 69.83 -19.89 27.28
N GLU A 548 70.38 -18.67 27.28
CA GLU A 548 70.45 -17.82 28.48
C GLU A 548 69.05 -17.45 28.97
N GLU A 549 68.19 -16.99 28.06
CA GLU A 549 66.78 -16.70 28.34
C GLU A 549 66.06 -17.94 28.89
N PHE A 550 66.30 -19.11 28.29
CA PHE A 550 65.73 -20.37 28.75
C PHE A 550 66.18 -20.74 30.18
N VAL A 551 67.46 -20.58 30.50
CA VAL A 551 68.00 -20.88 31.84
C VAL A 551 67.46 -19.91 32.89
N GLU A 552 67.36 -18.62 32.56
CA GLU A 552 66.83 -17.60 33.46
C GLU A 552 65.36 -17.87 33.80
N MET A 553 64.55 -18.08 32.76
CA MET A 553 63.10 -18.25 32.87
C MET A 553 62.69 -19.52 33.61
N TYR A 554 63.50 -20.58 33.56
CA TYR A 554 63.16 -21.90 34.13
C TYR A 554 64.08 -22.34 35.27
N SER A 555 64.91 -21.44 35.80
CA SER A 555 65.89 -21.68 36.86
C SER A 555 65.36 -22.37 38.14
N THR A 556 64.06 -22.25 38.44
CA THR A 556 63.40 -22.83 39.63
C THR A 556 62.55 -24.08 39.34
N SER A 557 62.50 -24.54 38.09
CA SER A 557 61.71 -25.68 37.63
C SER A 557 62.38 -27.03 37.94
N ARG A 558 61.60 -28.10 38.21
CA ARG A 558 62.09 -29.49 38.44
C ARG A 558 62.76 -30.15 37.21
N LEU A 559 62.98 -29.41 36.12
CA LEU A 559 63.60 -29.87 34.87
C LEU A 559 65.14 -29.89 34.95
N SER A 560 65.67 -30.74 35.83
CA SER A 560 67.11 -30.93 36.07
C SER A 560 67.91 -31.14 34.79
N ASP A 561 67.41 -31.94 33.84
CA ASP A 561 68.25 -32.45 32.76
C ASP A 561 68.32 -31.50 31.55
N TYR A 562 67.22 -30.83 31.21
CA TYR A 562 67.22 -29.79 30.17
C TYR A 562 68.00 -28.54 30.60
N LEU A 563 67.94 -28.16 31.88
CA LEU A 563 68.76 -27.06 32.41
C LEU A 563 70.25 -27.41 32.43
N LYS A 564 70.60 -28.67 32.72
CA LYS A 564 71.98 -29.17 32.60
C LYS A 564 72.46 -29.14 31.16
N SER A 565 71.65 -29.61 30.21
CA SER A 565 71.99 -29.59 28.79
C SER A 565 72.08 -28.17 28.23
N ALA A 566 71.19 -27.25 28.62
CA ALA A 566 71.25 -25.84 28.21
C ALA A 566 72.56 -25.18 28.66
N ARG A 567 72.96 -25.40 29.92
CA ARG A 567 74.24 -24.90 30.46
C ARG A 567 75.45 -25.52 29.73
N ARG A 568 75.38 -26.82 29.40
CA ARG A 568 76.43 -27.49 28.60
C ARG A 568 76.54 -26.91 27.18
N TYR A 569 75.42 -26.59 26.53
CA TYR A 569 75.45 -25.94 25.21
C TYR A 569 76.01 -24.51 25.27
N LEU A 570 75.72 -23.76 26.33
CA LEU A 570 76.33 -22.43 26.54
C LEU A 570 77.86 -22.52 26.71
N GLU A 571 78.35 -23.50 27.47
CA GLU A 571 79.79 -23.77 27.59
C GLU A 571 80.42 -24.17 26.24
N LEU A 572 79.75 -24.99 25.45
CA LEU A 572 80.22 -25.40 24.12
C LEU A 572 80.25 -24.23 23.12
N ILE A 573 79.29 -23.31 23.19
CA ILE A 573 79.27 -22.08 22.40
C ILE A 573 80.49 -21.21 22.74
N GLU A 574 80.82 -21.09 24.03
CA GLU A 574 82.00 -20.33 24.47
C GLU A 574 83.30 -21.01 24.02
N GLN A 575 83.40 -22.33 24.11
CA GLN A 575 84.56 -23.07 23.59
C GLN A 575 84.73 -22.94 22.07
N ARG A 576 83.64 -22.97 21.29
CA ARG A 576 83.69 -22.70 19.83
C ARG A 576 84.18 -21.28 19.54
N ARG A 577 83.74 -20.30 20.32
CA ARG A 577 84.17 -18.91 20.18
C ARG A 577 85.64 -18.73 20.55
N GLU A 578 86.11 -19.37 21.62
CA GLU A 578 87.52 -19.34 22.04
C GLU A 578 88.43 -20.04 21.03
N SER A 579 88.02 -21.18 20.49
CA SER A 579 88.77 -21.90 19.44
C SER A 579 88.75 -21.17 18.09
N ALA A 580 87.65 -20.52 17.72
CA ALA A 580 87.60 -19.63 16.55
C ALA A 580 88.49 -18.40 16.72
N ASN A 581 88.52 -17.80 17.91
CA ASN A 581 89.41 -16.67 18.23
C ASN A 581 90.89 -17.09 18.30
N ALA A 582 91.19 -18.30 18.78
CA ALA A 582 92.55 -18.85 18.79
C ALA A 582 93.05 -19.20 17.38
N ASN A 583 92.18 -19.72 16.51
CA ASN A 583 92.51 -19.94 15.10
C ASN A 583 92.68 -18.61 14.34
N ALA A 584 91.85 -17.61 14.60
CA ALA A 584 92.00 -16.26 14.02
C ALA A 584 93.18 -15.45 14.57
N ALA A 585 93.81 -15.88 15.67
CA ALA A 585 95.05 -15.33 16.20
C ALA A 585 96.30 -16.12 15.78
N ALA A 586 96.11 -17.32 15.21
CA ALA A 586 97.15 -18.18 14.67
C ALA A 586 97.29 -18.05 13.13
N GLU A 587 96.22 -17.70 12.44
CA GLU A 587 96.22 -17.08 11.10
C GLU A 587 96.68 -15.62 11.15
#